data_AF-A0A9K3ELE4-F1
#
_entry.id   AF-A0A9K3ELE4-F1
#
_cell.length_a   1.000
_cell.length_b   1.000
_cell.length_c   1.000
_cell.angle_alpha   90.00
_cell.angle_beta   90.00
_cell.angle_gamma   90.00
#
_symmetry.space_group_name_H-M   'P 1'
#
loop_
_entity.id
_entity.type
_entity.pdbx_description
1 polymer ?
#
loop_
_entity_poly.entity_id
_entity_poly.type
_entity_poly.pdbx_seq_one_letter_code
_entity_poly.pdbx_strand_id
1 'polypeptide(L)'
;MPSSFFFESGLGFDDSTNTFKMVCVTKREQVMVHILGTDSWRKIPKVPSYPVYGVGVFANGCLHWLAYYNKGNELPLIIGFDVKTEEFGLIQPPRKILRHVNHGFCDPDLANLHGQLGFVYTMRYSVEVWVLKERGWVMYCEFKLKPPLDGGVVKVLGFWNKSGDILVTHHLKVKRWFVYNLKSDSLYEVSVIGCEKGCAKDFIMYQNNLFSTRYSIKNPRNFGLIEFNGSKGSTGCGSREELVQG
;
A
#
# COMPACT_ATOMS: atom_id res chain seq x y z
N MET A 1 6.40 24.87 15.45
CA MET A 1 6.70 23.96 14.31
C MET A 1 6.84 24.81 13.07
N PRO A 2 7.93 24.74 12.29
CA PRO A 2 7.98 25.47 11.03
C PRO A 2 7.09 24.78 10.00
N SER A 3 6.29 25.60 9.34
CA SER A 3 5.45 25.41 8.15
C SER A 3 5.82 24.28 7.18
N SER A 4 4.85 23.40 6.92
CA SER A 4 4.62 22.60 5.70
C SER A 4 5.82 22.39 4.75
N PHE A 5 6.83 21.67 5.24
CA PHE A 5 7.74 20.95 4.37
C PHE A 5 7.02 19.66 3.94
N PHE A 6 6.76 19.50 2.65
CA PHE A 6 6.50 18.18 2.09
C PHE A 6 7.79 17.37 2.28
N PHE A 7 7.77 16.45 3.23
CA PHE A 7 8.82 15.46 3.48
C PHE A 7 8.29 14.12 3.00
N GLU A 8 9.05 13.42 2.17
CA GLU A 8 8.77 12.02 1.90
C GLU A 8 9.20 11.23 3.12
N SER A 9 8.30 10.43 3.69
CA SER A 9 8.56 9.80 4.97
C SER A 9 8.10 8.35 5.00
N GLY A 10 8.70 7.57 5.89
CA GLY A 10 8.38 6.16 6.08
C GLY A 10 8.69 5.73 7.50
N LEU A 11 7.90 4.76 7.99
CA LEU A 11 8.09 4.16 9.31
C LEU A 11 8.52 2.70 9.13
N GLY A 12 9.72 2.37 9.59
CA GLY A 12 10.28 1.03 9.53
C GLY A 12 10.62 0.47 10.91
N PHE A 13 10.82 -0.84 11.00
CA PHE A 13 11.23 -1.53 12.21
C PHE A 13 12.65 -2.05 12.07
N ASP A 14 13.52 -1.67 13.00
CA ASP A 14 14.87 -2.20 13.14
C ASP A 14 14.81 -3.37 14.13
N ASP A 15 14.99 -4.58 13.63
CA ASP A 15 14.95 -5.81 14.42
C ASP A 15 16.18 -5.97 15.32
N SER A 16 17.31 -5.38 14.92
CA SER A 16 18.58 -5.50 15.63
C SER A 16 18.61 -4.68 16.92
N THR A 17 17.90 -3.55 16.93
CA THR A 17 17.73 -2.69 18.10
C THR A 17 16.35 -2.83 18.73
N ASN A 18 15.42 -3.56 18.09
CA ASN A 18 14.02 -3.69 18.48
C ASN A 18 13.34 -2.32 18.63
N THR A 19 13.55 -1.43 17.66
CA THR A 19 13.00 -0.06 17.66
C THR A 19 12.37 0.30 16.33
N PHE A 20 11.35 1.15 16.36
CA PHE A 20 10.83 1.79 15.15
C PHE A 20 11.67 3.01 14.77
N LYS A 21 12.00 3.14 13.49
CA LYS A 21 12.66 4.32 12.92
C LYS A 21 11.71 5.02 11.95
N MET A 22 11.51 6.30 12.17
CA MET A 22 10.88 7.19 11.21
C MET A 22 11.99 7.86 10.38
N VAL A 23 11.88 7.74 9.07
CA VAL A 23 12.83 8.30 8.10
C VAL A 23 12.11 9.37 7.30
N CYS A 24 12.71 10.53 7.18
CA CYS A 24 12.21 11.65 6.39
C CYS A 24 13.27 12.09 5.39
N VAL A 25 12.90 12.16 4.11
CA VAL A 25 13.70 12.73 3.03
C VAL A 25 13.15 14.11 2.71
N THR A 26 14.03 15.11 2.81
CA THR A 26 13.68 16.51 2.55
C THR A 26 13.81 16.85 1.07
N LYS A 27 13.21 17.98 0.65
CA LYS A 27 13.36 18.52 -0.72
C LYS A 27 14.80 18.83 -1.12
N ARG A 28 15.72 18.97 -0.15
CA ARG A 28 17.16 19.15 -0.38
C ARG A 28 17.92 17.82 -0.30
N GLU A 29 17.20 16.71 -0.43
CA GLU A 29 17.68 15.32 -0.35
C GLU A 29 18.41 14.99 0.96
N GLN A 30 18.27 15.84 1.98
CA GLN A 30 18.75 15.52 3.33
C GLN A 30 17.87 14.43 3.93
N VAL A 31 18.49 13.48 4.60
CA VAL A 31 17.81 12.38 5.27
C VAL A 31 17.91 12.56 6.77
N MET A 32 16.74 12.57 7.42
CA MET A 32 16.59 12.66 8.86
C MET A 32 16.02 11.33 9.37
N VAL A 33 16.60 10.81 10.44
CA VAL A 33 16.16 9.58 11.11
C VAL A 33 15.79 9.90 12.54
N HIS A 34 14.67 9.35 12.98
CA HIS A 34 14.22 9.44 14.35
C HIS A 34 13.85 8.05 14.86
N ILE A 35 14.39 7.69 16.02
CA ILE A 35 14.02 6.46 16.72
C ILE A 35 12.82 6.78 17.60
N LEU A 36 11.70 6.10 17.39
CA LEU A 36 10.50 6.31 18.20
C LEU A 36 10.81 6.03 19.68
N GLY A 37 10.34 6.92 20.57
CA GLY A 37 10.62 6.87 22.01
C GLY A 37 11.86 7.64 22.45
N THR A 38 12.56 8.30 21.53
CA THR A 38 13.62 9.28 21.82
C THR A 38 13.12 10.70 21.57
N ASP A 39 13.91 11.72 21.94
CA ASP A 39 13.48 13.13 21.83
C ASP A 39 14.10 13.88 20.64
N SER A 40 14.91 13.23 19.79
CA SER A 40 15.66 13.94 18.75
C SER A 40 15.64 13.26 17.40
N TRP A 41 15.66 14.07 16.35
CA TRP A 41 15.95 13.67 14.98
C TRP A 41 17.45 13.85 14.73
N ARG A 42 18.06 12.91 14.00
CA ARG A 42 19.44 13.04 13.56
C ARG A 42 19.53 13.03 12.05
N LYS A 43 20.42 13.86 11.51
CA LYS A 43 20.77 13.84 10.10
C LYS A 43 21.75 12.70 9.83
N ILE A 44 21.55 11.97 8.74
CA ILE A 44 22.56 11.01 8.24
C ILE A 44 23.26 11.58 7.00
N PRO A 45 24.52 11.18 6.75
CA PRO A 45 25.26 11.67 5.58
C PRO A 45 24.84 10.99 4.28
N LYS A 46 24.16 9.84 4.34
CA LYS A 46 23.70 9.10 3.16
C LYS A 46 22.42 9.73 2.62
N VAL A 47 22.32 9.77 1.29
CA VAL A 47 21.20 10.35 0.55
C VAL A 47 20.77 9.36 -0.53
N PRO A 48 19.49 9.35 -0.94
CA PRO A 48 19.06 8.52 -2.06
C PRO A 48 19.73 8.98 -3.36
N SER A 49 19.95 8.04 -4.28
CA SER A 49 20.58 8.34 -5.58
C SER A 49 19.67 9.11 -6.54
N TYR A 50 18.36 9.12 -6.28
CA TYR A 50 17.34 9.83 -7.05
C TYR A 50 16.29 10.43 -6.11
N PRO A 51 15.61 11.52 -6.50
CA PRO A 51 14.47 12.05 -5.77
C PRO A 51 13.38 10.99 -5.59
N VAL A 52 13.05 10.72 -4.33
CA VAL A 52 11.96 9.82 -3.96
C VAL A 52 10.64 10.57 -3.85
N TYR A 53 9.51 9.86 -3.92
CA TYR A 53 8.19 10.43 -3.71
C TYR A 53 7.24 9.45 -3.02
N GLY A 54 6.24 10.00 -2.32
CA GLY A 54 5.20 9.25 -1.63
C GLY A 54 5.60 8.77 -0.23
N VAL A 55 4.71 7.95 0.34
CA VAL A 55 4.93 7.36 1.67
C VAL A 55 5.74 6.07 1.53
N GLY A 56 6.80 5.96 2.34
CA GLY A 56 7.71 4.82 2.34
C GLY A 56 7.03 3.55 2.82
N VAL A 57 7.12 2.50 2.01
CA VAL A 57 6.56 1.18 2.32
C VAL A 57 7.60 0.31 3.00
N PHE A 58 7.35 -0.07 4.25
CA PHE A 58 8.22 -0.99 4.97
C PHE A 58 7.94 -2.44 4.59
N ALA A 59 8.94 -3.12 4.03
CA ALA A 59 8.91 -4.53 3.66
C ALA A 59 10.34 -5.08 3.60
N ASN A 60 10.56 -6.38 3.79
CA ASN A 60 11.87 -7.02 3.69
C ASN A 60 13.00 -6.32 4.49
N GLY A 61 12.68 -5.71 5.64
CA GLY A 61 13.64 -4.96 6.47
C GLY A 61 14.01 -3.56 5.96
N CYS A 62 13.45 -3.14 4.83
CA CYS A 62 13.75 -1.86 4.20
C CYS A 62 12.50 -0.99 4.03
N LEU A 63 12.69 0.33 4.06
CA LEU A 63 11.70 1.29 3.56
C LEU A 63 11.88 1.47 2.06
N HIS A 64 10.78 1.49 1.31
CA HIS A 64 10.82 1.61 -0.15
C HIS A 64 10.00 2.79 -0.63
N TRP A 65 10.56 3.56 -1.55
CA TRP A 65 9.88 4.63 -2.26
C TRP A 65 10.04 4.43 -3.77
N LEU A 66 9.09 4.98 -4.51
CA LEU A 66 9.28 5.18 -5.93
C LEU A 66 10.18 6.40 -6.17
N ALA A 67 10.93 6.38 -7.27
CA ALA A 67 11.81 7.45 -7.69
C ALA A 67 11.80 7.58 -9.23
N TYR A 68 11.82 8.81 -9.75
CA TYR A 68 11.86 9.04 -11.20
C TYR A 68 13.29 9.35 -11.67
N TYR A 69 13.61 8.88 -12.88
CA TYR A 69 14.73 9.42 -13.63
C TYR A 69 14.38 10.82 -14.16
N ASN A 70 15.34 11.75 -14.17
CA ASN A 70 15.17 13.04 -14.85
C ASN A 70 15.06 12.94 -16.39
N LYS A 71 15.06 11.73 -16.96
CA LYS A 71 14.93 11.46 -18.40
C LYS A 71 13.59 10.74 -18.63
N GLY A 72 12.71 11.37 -19.40
CA GLY A 72 11.34 10.89 -19.60
C GLY A 72 11.23 9.54 -20.33
N ASN A 73 10.11 8.84 -20.08
CA ASN A 73 9.65 7.56 -20.65
C ASN A 73 10.15 6.26 -20.00
N GLU A 74 10.81 6.30 -18.84
CA GLU A 74 11.14 5.11 -18.06
C GLU A 74 10.17 4.92 -16.88
N LEU A 75 9.88 3.67 -16.51
CA LEU A 75 9.15 3.37 -15.27
C LEU A 75 9.93 3.91 -14.07
N PRO A 76 9.25 4.30 -12.98
CA PRO A 76 9.96 4.72 -11.78
C PRO A 76 10.83 3.57 -11.25
N LEU A 77 12.03 3.96 -10.84
CA LEU A 77 12.92 3.14 -10.04
C LEU A 77 12.34 2.99 -8.63
N ILE A 78 12.87 2.03 -7.89
CA ILE A 78 12.53 1.85 -6.48
C ILE A 78 13.79 2.07 -5.66
N ILE A 79 13.72 2.98 -4.70
CA ILE A 79 14.79 3.22 -3.73
C ILE A 79 14.42 2.50 -2.44
N GLY A 80 15.31 1.60 -2.01
CA GLY A 80 15.25 0.94 -0.70
C GLY A 80 16.17 1.64 0.30
N PHE A 81 15.73 1.79 1.53
CA PHE A 81 16.55 2.19 2.68
C PHE A 81 16.53 1.05 3.70
N ASP A 82 17.67 0.40 3.89
CA ASP A 82 17.82 -0.63 4.92
C ASP A 82 17.77 0.04 6.29
N VAL A 83 16.76 -0.34 7.09
CA VAL A 83 16.49 0.33 8.37
C VAL A 83 17.57 0.01 9.40
N LYS A 84 18.24 -1.14 9.29
CA LYS A 84 19.28 -1.59 10.21
C LYS A 84 20.63 -0.96 9.88
N THR A 85 21.03 -1.00 8.61
CA THR A 85 22.34 -0.48 8.16
C THR A 85 22.31 1.01 7.81
N GLU A 86 21.13 1.56 7.58
CA GLU A 86 20.89 2.95 7.15
C GLU A 86 21.57 3.29 5.81
N GLU A 87 21.57 2.31 4.92
CA GLU A 87 22.09 2.42 3.56
C GLU A 87 20.97 2.42 2.52
N PHE A 88 21.22 3.12 1.42
CA PHE A 88 20.31 3.17 0.29
C PHE A 88 20.72 2.15 -0.77
N GLY A 89 19.73 1.44 -1.30
CA GLY A 89 19.87 0.52 -2.42
C GLY A 89 18.90 0.87 -3.54
N LEU A 90 19.24 0.41 -4.75
CA LEU A 90 18.39 0.58 -5.94
C LEU A 90 17.78 -0.76 -6.33
N ILE A 91 16.47 -0.77 -6.57
CA ILE A 91 15.72 -1.93 -7.05
C ILE A 91 15.08 -1.56 -8.39
N GLN A 92 15.30 -2.42 -9.38
CA GLN A 92 14.70 -2.27 -10.70
C GLN A 92 13.24 -2.76 -10.66
N PRO A 93 12.28 -2.06 -11.31
CA PRO A 93 10.90 -2.53 -11.41
C PRO A 93 10.78 -3.81 -12.26
N PRO A 94 9.63 -4.51 -12.24
CA PRO A 94 9.41 -5.68 -13.08
C PRO A 94 9.60 -5.37 -14.59
N ARG A 95 10.55 -6.06 -15.24
CA ARG A 95 10.97 -5.78 -16.65
C ARG A 95 9.84 -5.84 -17.68
N LYS A 96 8.80 -6.66 -17.45
CA LYS A 96 7.70 -6.83 -18.42
C LYS A 96 6.86 -5.56 -18.61
N ILE A 97 6.86 -4.68 -17.62
CA ILE A 97 6.04 -3.47 -17.60
C ILE A 97 6.64 -2.36 -18.49
N LEU A 98 7.95 -2.43 -18.79
CA LEU A 98 8.68 -1.45 -19.62
C LEU A 98 8.15 -1.36 -21.08
N ARG A 99 7.26 -2.27 -21.50
CA ARG A 99 6.67 -2.30 -22.85
C ARG A 99 5.37 -1.50 -22.97
N HIS A 100 4.78 -1.05 -21.86
CA HIS A 100 3.45 -0.41 -21.82
C HIS A 100 3.46 1.11 -21.62
N VAL A 101 4.65 1.73 -21.56
CA VAL A 101 4.85 3.15 -21.19
C VAL A 101 4.26 4.14 -22.21
N ASN A 102 3.84 3.68 -23.40
CA ASN A 102 3.28 4.52 -24.46
C ASN A 102 1.76 4.80 -24.36
N HIS A 103 1.06 4.34 -23.31
CA HIS A 103 -0.42 4.39 -23.26
C HIS A 103 -1.05 5.42 -22.31
N GLY A 104 -0.27 6.35 -21.74
CA GLY A 104 -0.78 7.60 -21.17
C GLY A 104 -1.62 7.53 -19.88
N PHE A 105 -1.91 6.34 -19.34
CA PHE A 105 -2.62 6.15 -18.07
C PHE A 105 -1.96 5.03 -17.26
N CYS A 106 -0.85 5.34 -16.61
CA CYS A 106 -0.06 4.38 -15.85
C CYS A 106 0.29 4.99 -14.49
N ASP A 107 -0.25 4.43 -13.42
CA ASP A 107 0.03 4.86 -12.04
C ASP A 107 0.71 3.71 -11.27
N PRO A 108 2.05 3.72 -11.18
CA PRO A 108 2.77 2.76 -10.35
C PRO A 108 2.62 3.10 -8.86
N ASP A 109 2.45 2.08 -8.03
CA ASP A 109 2.40 2.19 -6.57
C ASP A 109 3.17 1.03 -5.92
N LEU A 110 3.47 1.17 -4.62
CA LEU A 110 4.08 0.15 -3.80
C LEU A 110 3.10 -0.29 -2.70
N ALA A 111 3.15 -1.57 -2.36
CA ALA A 111 2.33 -2.13 -1.28
C ALA A 111 3.14 -3.06 -0.39
N ASN A 112 2.79 -3.11 0.89
CA ASN A 112 3.27 -4.17 1.79
C ASN A 112 2.35 -5.38 1.67
N LEU A 113 2.88 -6.49 1.16
CA LEU A 113 2.17 -7.75 0.95
C LEU A 113 2.65 -8.80 1.97
N HIS A 114 2.21 -8.66 3.23
CA HIS A 114 2.66 -9.48 4.37
C HIS A 114 4.18 -9.51 4.55
N GLY A 115 4.76 -8.33 4.74
CA GLY A 115 6.19 -8.14 4.93
C GLY A 115 7.00 -8.16 3.63
N GLN A 116 6.38 -8.50 2.50
CA GLN A 116 7.05 -8.54 1.20
C GLN A 116 6.73 -7.29 0.38
N LEU A 117 7.72 -6.81 -0.38
CA LEU A 117 7.53 -5.65 -1.23
C LEU A 117 6.68 -6.01 -2.45
N GLY A 118 5.55 -5.31 -2.58
CA GLY A 118 4.67 -5.35 -3.74
C GLY A 118 4.91 -4.18 -4.67
N PHE A 119 4.93 -4.45 -5.98
CA PHE A 119 4.86 -3.43 -7.03
C PHE A 119 3.51 -3.54 -7.72
N VAL A 120 2.78 -2.44 -7.76
CA VAL A 120 1.41 -2.38 -8.28
C VAL A 120 1.45 -1.52 -9.53
N TYR A 121 0.93 -2.06 -10.62
CA TYR A 121 0.85 -1.36 -11.88
C TYR A 121 -0.60 -1.26 -12.34
N THR A 122 -1.17 -0.08 -12.20
CA THR A 122 -2.55 0.19 -12.61
C THR A 122 -2.58 0.70 -14.03
N MET A 123 -3.23 -0.06 -14.91
CA MET A 123 -3.61 0.34 -16.26
C MET A 123 -5.08 0.77 -16.26
N ARG A 124 -5.55 1.32 -17.38
CA ARG A 124 -6.92 1.83 -17.54
C ARG A 124 -8.03 0.84 -17.12
N TYR A 125 -7.83 -0.46 -17.35
CA TYR A 125 -8.85 -1.49 -17.13
C TYR A 125 -8.35 -2.71 -16.32
N SER A 126 -7.11 -2.69 -15.85
CA SER A 126 -6.54 -3.79 -15.08
C SER A 126 -5.50 -3.30 -14.09
N VAL A 127 -5.30 -4.09 -13.06
CA VAL A 127 -4.25 -3.90 -12.06
C VAL A 127 -3.40 -5.15 -12.04
N GLU A 128 -2.10 -4.97 -12.22
CA GLU A 128 -1.11 -6.02 -12.02
C GLU A 128 -0.45 -5.83 -10.66
N VAL A 129 -0.33 -6.92 -9.90
CA VAL A 129 0.35 -6.94 -8.61
C VAL A 129 1.52 -7.90 -8.70
N TRP A 130 2.71 -7.40 -8.41
CA TRP A 130 3.97 -8.14 -8.43
C TRP A 130 4.55 -8.20 -7.03
N VAL A 131 5.20 -9.29 -6.67
CA VAL A 131 5.89 -9.46 -5.37
C VAL A 131 7.38 -9.66 -5.62
N LEU A 132 8.22 -8.94 -4.88
CA LEU A 132 9.67 -9.12 -4.91
C LEU A 132 10.05 -10.37 -4.11
N LYS A 133 10.65 -11.34 -4.80
CA LYS A 133 11.23 -12.57 -4.21
C LYS A 133 12.76 -12.53 -4.34
N GLU A 134 13.45 -13.49 -3.73
CA GLU A 134 14.91 -13.62 -3.79
C GLU A 134 15.48 -13.60 -5.21
N ARG A 135 14.80 -14.28 -6.15
CA ARG A 135 15.21 -14.35 -7.56
C ARG A 135 14.66 -13.22 -8.43
N GLY A 136 13.99 -12.24 -7.83
CA GLY A 136 13.38 -11.10 -8.53
C GLY A 136 11.85 -11.09 -8.49
N TRP A 137 11.26 -10.28 -9.36
CA TRP A 137 9.83 -10.02 -9.40
C TRP A 137 9.03 -11.21 -9.95
N VAL A 138 7.98 -11.58 -9.22
CA VAL A 138 7.01 -12.59 -9.63
C VAL A 138 5.64 -11.95 -9.69
N MET A 139 4.93 -12.13 -10.82
CA MET A 139 3.54 -11.69 -10.94
C MET A 139 2.71 -12.49 -9.93
N TYR A 140 2.00 -11.78 -9.06
CA TYR A 140 1.14 -12.38 -8.06
C TYR A 140 -0.28 -12.58 -8.61
N CYS A 141 -0.86 -11.52 -9.16
CA CYS A 141 -2.14 -11.58 -9.85
C CYS A 141 -2.33 -10.40 -10.80
N GLU A 142 -3.29 -10.56 -11.71
CA GLU A 142 -3.84 -9.48 -12.52
C GLU A 142 -5.37 -9.54 -12.36
N PHE A 143 -6.01 -8.39 -12.16
CA PHE A 143 -7.47 -8.32 -12.12
C PHE A 143 -8.01 -7.14 -12.90
N LYS A 144 -9.21 -7.32 -13.47
CA LYS A 144 -9.87 -6.32 -14.31
C LYS A 144 -10.73 -5.36 -13.49
N LEU A 145 -10.62 -4.09 -13.81
CA LEU A 145 -11.51 -3.04 -13.34
C LEU A 145 -12.73 -2.99 -14.26
N LYS A 146 -13.85 -3.58 -13.82
CA LYS A 146 -15.11 -3.53 -14.56
C LYS A 146 -15.84 -2.21 -14.26
N PRO A 147 -16.61 -1.64 -15.21
CA PRO A 147 -17.44 -0.47 -14.93
C PRO A 147 -18.35 -0.71 -13.70
N PRO A 148 -18.52 0.29 -12.80
CA PRO A 148 -18.10 1.70 -12.90
C PRO A 148 -16.75 2.00 -12.22
N LEU A 149 -15.81 1.05 -12.21
CA LEU A 149 -14.47 1.22 -11.61
C LEU A 149 -13.42 1.72 -12.61
N ASP A 150 -13.78 1.84 -13.88
CA ASP A 150 -12.91 2.41 -14.90
C ASP A 150 -12.67 3.91 -14.65
N GLY A 151 -11.42 4.35 -14.82
CA GLY A 151 -11.02 5.77 -14.77
C GLY A 151 -10.82 6.40 -13.39
N GLY A 152 -10.90 5.64 -12.29
CA GLY A 152 -10.55 6.11 -10.95
C GLY A 152 -9.15 5.70 -10.50
N VAL A 153 -8.60 6.36 -9.48
CA VAL A 153 -7.31 6.00 -8.88
C VAL A 153 -7.50 4.76 -8.03
N VAL A 154 -6.73 3.72 -8.32
CA VAL A 154 -6.73 2.46 -7.59
C VAL A 154 -5.48 2.35 -6.74
N LYS A 155 -5.65 1.99 -5.48
CA LYS A 155 -4.55 1.71 -4.55
C LYS A 155 -4.72 0.36 -3.90
N VAL A 156 -3.70 -0.48 -4.00
CA VAL A 156 -3.62 -1.77 -3.30
C VAL A 156 -3.04 -1.53 -1.92
N LEU A 157 -3.75 -1.93 -0.87
CA LEU A 157 -3.35 -1.68 0.51
C LEU A 157 -2.59 -2.84 1.15
N GLY A 158 -2.75 -4.04 0.60
CA GLY A 158 -2.11 -5.24 1.13
C GLY A 158 -2.96 -6.49 0.94
N PHE A 159 -2.48 -7.59 1.49
CA PHE A 159 -3.28 -8.80 1.63
C PHE A 159 -4.36 -8.61 2.70
N TRP A 160 -5.57 -9.01 2.33
CA TRP A 160 -6.76 -9.01 3.15
C TRP A 160 -6.79 -10.16 4.16
N ASN A 161 -6.33 -11.33 3.73
CA ASN A 161 -6.42 -12.57 4.51
C ASN A 161 -5.24 -13.51 4.21
N LYS A 162 -5.18 -14.63 4.93
CA LYS A 162 -4.14 -15.67 4.74
C LYS A 162 -4.22 -16.37 3.38
N SER A 163 -5.38 -16.34 2.73
CA SER A 163 -5.56 -16.85 1.36
C SER A 163 -4.92 -15.93 0.32
N GLY A 164 -4.55 -14.71 0.72
CA GLY A 164 -3.86 -13.76 -0.14
C GLY A 164 -4.78 -12.91 -1.01
N ASP A 165 -6.09 -12.87 -0.71
CA ASP A 165 -7.01 -11.90 -1.29
C ASP A 165 -6.50 -10.47 -1.06
N ILE A 166 -6.87 -9.52 -1.92
CA ILE A 166 -6.25 -8.19 -1.92
C ILE A 166 -7.26 -7.13 -1.52
N LEU A 167 -6.90 -6.27 -0.56
CA LEU A 167 -7.68 -5.09 -0.21
C LEU A 167 -7.28 -3.91 -1.11
N VAL A 168 -8.28 -3.29 -1.72
CA VAL A 168 -8.09 -2.25 -2.72
C VAL A 168 -9.00 -1.06 -2.41
N THR A 169 -8.50 0.15 -2.58
CA THR A 169 -9.33 1.36 -2.60
C THR A 169 -9.46 1.90 -4.01
N HIS A 170 -10.65 2.34 -4.36
CA HIS A 170 -10.94 3.05 -5.60
C HIS A 170 -11.41 4.46 -5.27
N HIS A 171 -10.80 5.46 -5.90
CA HIS A 171 -11.17 6.86 -5.72
C HIS A 171 -11.52 7.50 -7.05
N LEU A 172 -12.78 7.93 -7.19
CA LEU A 172 -13.25 8.70 -8.34
C LEU A 172 -13.94 9.99 -7.87
N LYS A 173 -15.15 9.89 -7.31
CA LYS A 173 -15.84 10.98 -6.60
C LYS A 173 -15.84 10.77 -5.08
N VAL A 174 -15.93 9.50 -4.68
CA VAL A 174 -15.90 9.03 -3.30
C VAL A 174 -14.91 7.87 -3.19
N LYS A 175 -14.25 7.75 -2.04
CA LYS A 175 -13.34 6.62 -1.76
C LYS A 175 -14.20 5.39 -1.42
N ARG A 176 -14.08 4.34 -2.23
CA ARG A 176 -14.73 3.03 -2.05
C ARG A 176 -13.69 1.95 -1.77
N TRP A 177 -14.13 0.88 -1.15
CA TRP A 177 -13.29 -0.20 -0.65
C TRP A 177 -13.72 -1.51 -1.27
N PHE A 178 -12.76 -2.29 -1.72
CA PHE A 178 -13.01 -3.54 -2.41
C PHE A 178 -12.05 -4.62 -1.96
N VAL A 179 -12.51 -5.86 -2.00
CA VAL A 179 -11.63 -7.02 -1.90
C VAL A 179 -11.64 -7.76 -3.23
N TYR A 180 -10.45 -7.98 -3.78
CA TYR A 180 -10.25 -8.90 -4.88
C TYR A 180 -10.07 -10.30 -4.33
N ASN A 181 -11.01 -11.19 -4.66
CA ASN A 181 -10.90 -12.61 -4.31
C ASN A 181 -10.11 -13.35 -5.39
N LEU A 182 -9.00 -13.96 -5.00
CA LEU A 182 -8.13 -14.67 -5.95
C LEU A 182 -8.79 -15.92 -6.53
N LYS A 183 -9.62 -16.61 -5.73
CA LYS A 183 -10.21 -17.88 -6.12
C LYS A 183 -11.35 -17.72 -7.12
N SER A 184 -12.21 -16.72 -6.91
CA SER A 184 -13.37 -16.45 -7.78
C SER A 184 -13.07 -15.44 -8.89
N ASP A 185 -11.87 -14.85 -8.91
CA ASP A 185 -11.47 -13.79 -9.86
C ASP A 185 -12.49 -12.65 -9.91
N SER A 186 -12.89 -12.17 -8.74
CA SER A 186 -13.96 -11.18 -8.61
C SER A 186 -13.66 -10.13 -7.57
N LEU A 187 -14.05 -8.90 -7.88
CA LEU A 187 -14.01 -7.78 -6.96
C LEU A 187 -15.38 -7.63 -6.27
N TYR A 188 -15.40 -7.49 -4.95
CA TYR A 188 -16.61 -7.17 -4.20
C TYR A 188 -16.38 -5.98 -3.28
N GLU A 189 -17.39 -5.11 -3.17
CA GLU A 189 -17.33 -3.92 -2.34
C GLU A 189 -17.45 -4.32 -0.85
N VAL A 190 -16.66 -3.67 -0.01
CA VAL A 190 -16.71 -3.83 1.44
C VAL A 190 -16.97 -2.48 2.10
N SER A 191 -17.65 -2.52 3.24
CA SER A 191 -17.86 -1.32 4.06
C SER A 191 -16.92 -1.34 5.27
N VAL A 192 -16.41 -0.15 5.62
CA VAL A 192 -15.58 0.03 6.81
C VAL A 192 -16.45 0.57 7.93
N ILE A 193 -16.62 -0.22 8.99
CA ILE A 193 -17.43 0.17 10.15
C ILE A 193 -16.57 1.00 11.11
N GLY A 194 -17.16 2.01 11.76
CA GLY A 194 -16.46 2.85 12.75
C GLY A 194 -15.73 4.07 12.17
N CYS A 195 -15.91 4.37 10.89
CA CYS A 195 -15.46 5.65 10.30
C CYS A 195 -16.59 6.69 10.35
N GLU A 196 -16.41 7.75 11.14
CA GLU A 196 -17.23 8.95 11.03
C GLU A 196 -17.16 9.52 9.61
N LYS A 197 -18.31 10.00 9.10
CA LYS A 197 -18.41 10.59 7.76
C LYS A 197 -17.46 11.78 7.66
N GLY A 198 -16.55 11.75 6.69
CA GLY A 198 -15.68 12.88 6.34
C GLY A 198 -14.17 12.69 6.60
N CYS A 199 -13.74 11.60 7.24
CA CYS A 199 -12.32 11.36 7.45
C CYS A 199 -11.70 10.60 6.26
N ALA A 200 -10.88 11.29 5.45
CA ALA A 200 -10.02 10.65 4.45
C ALA A 200 -8.90 9.89 5.19
N LYS A 201 -9.20 8.68 5.66
CA LYS A 201 -8.20 7.82 6.31
C LYS A 201 -7.49 6.97 5.26
N ASP A 202 -6.17 7.01 5.28
CA ASP A 202 -5.32 6.00 4.67
C ASP A 202 -5.07 4.91 5.71
N PHE A 203 -5.37 3.67 5.33
CA PHE A 203 -5.23 2.51 6.21
C PHE A 203 -3.92 1.82 5.82
N ILE A 204 -3.09 1.55 6.81
CA ILE A 204 -1.87 0.77 6.65
C ILE A 204 -2.13 -0.60 7.27
N MET A 205 -2.00 -1.64 6.47
CA MET A 205 -2.15 -3.02 6.93
C MET A 205 -0.83 -3.48 7.57
N TYR A 206 -0.87 -3.84 8.85
CA TYR A 206 0.24 -4.47 9.54
C TYR A 206 -0.09 -5.95 9.79
N GLN A 207 0.86 -6.84 9.55
CA GLN A 207 0.70 -8.24 9.93
C GLN A 207 0.79 -8.35 11.46
N ASN A 208 -0.23 -8.94 12.08
CA ASN A 208 -0.32 -9.35 13.50
C ASN A 208 0.37 -8.46 14.53
N ASN A 209 -0.45 -7.76 15.32
CA ASN A 209 -0.09 -6.99 16.52
C ASN A 209 1.20 -6.15 16.37
N LEU A 210 1.02 -4.85 16.13
CA LEU A 210 1.99 -3.83 16.58
C LEU A 210 2.44 -4.01 18.05
N PHE A 211 1.70 -4.83 18.81
CA PHE A 211 1.82 -5.13 20.23
C PHE A 211 2.29 -6.57 20.55
N SER A 212 2.82 -7.33 19.59
CA SER A 212 3.45 -8.64 19.88
C SER A 212 4.97 -8.53 20.07
N THR A 213 5.48 -7.34 20.37
CA THR A 213 6.68 -7.22 21.21
C THR A 213 6.23 -7.42 22.66
N ARG A 214 7.07 -8.03 23.51
CA ARG A 214 6.74 -8.44 24.90
C ARG A 214 6.47 -7.27 25.87
N TYR A 215 5.94 -6.14 25.40
CA TYR A 215 5.68 -4.95 26.20
C TYR A 215 4.33 -4.35 25.83
N SER A 216 3.37 -4.54 26.75
CA SER A 216 2.10 -3.84 26.78
C SER A 216 2.33 -2.33 26.88
N ILE A 217 1.90 -1.57 25.86
CA ILE A 217 1.74 -0.11 26.00
C ILE A 217 0.48 0.12 26.86
N LYS A 218 0.67 0.56 28.10
CA LYS A 218 -0.41 0.95 29.01
C LYS A 218 -1.01 2.32 28.61
N ASN A 219 -1.69 2.38 27.46
CA ASN A 219 -2.74 3.34 27.05
C ASN A 219 -2.76 3.48 25.51
N PRO A 220 -3.42 2.58 24.76
CA PRO A 220 -3.73 2.84 23.37
C PRO A 220 -5.04 3.64 23.30
N ARG A 221 -5.00 4.96 23.52
CA ARG A 221 -6.23 5.77 23.45
C ARG A 221 -6.77 5.99 22.02
N ASN A 222 -6.17 5.44 20.96
CA ASN A 222 -6.58 5.77 19.58
C ASN A 222 -6.41 4.68 18.50
N PHE A 223 -6.26 3.40 18.84
CA PHE A 223 -6.22 2.34 17.83
C PHE A 223 -7.53 1.55 17.83
N GLY A 224 -8.45 1.95 16.96
CA GLY A 224 -9.69 1.20 16.72
C GLY A 224 -9.39 -0.10 15.97
N LEU A 225 -9.91 -1.20 16.49
CA LEU A 225 -10.09 -2.43 15.72
C LEU A 225 -11.12 -2.13 14.62
N ILE A 226 -10.78 -2.35 13.36
CA ILE A 226 -11.70 -2.09 12.24
C ILE A 226 -12.31 -3.43 11.81
N GLU A 227 -13.61 -3.56 12.02
CA GLU A 227 -14.39 -4.67 11.49
C GLU A 227 -14.93 -4.30 10.11
N PHE A 228 -14.88 -5.26 9.18
CA PHE A 228 -15.40 -5.10 7.82
C PHE A 228 -16.43 -6.19 7.56
N ASN A 229 -17.63 -5.79 7.12
CA ASN A 229 -18.68 -6.72 6.71
C ASN A 229 -18.83 -6.70 5.19
N GLY A 230 -18.83 -7.89 4.57
CA GLY A 230 -19.17 -8.08 3.17
C GLY A 230 -20.67 -8.33 3.02
N SER A 231 -21.36 -7.54 2.20
CA SER A 231 -22.73 -7.85 1.79
C SER A 231 -22.69 -8.85 0.62
N LYS A 232 -23.18 -10.07 0.84
CA LYS A 232 -23.51 -10.98 -0.26
C LYS A 232 -24.82 -10.49 -0.88
N GLY A 233 -24.77 -9.97 -2.10
CA GLY A 233 -25.99 -9.67 -2.87
C GLY A 233 -26.75 -10.94 -3.18
N SER A 234 -27.91 -11.15 -2.55
CA SER A 234 -28.86 -12.21 -2.89
C SER A 234 -29.62 -11.82 -4.15
N THR A 235 -29.40 -12.53 -5.26
CA THR A 235 -30.30 -12.50 -6.42
C THR A 235 -31.54 -13.31 -6.09
N GLY A 236 -32.62 -12.64 -5.67
CA GLY A 236 -33.94 -13.24 -5.51
C GLY A 236 -34.58 -13.46 -6.87
N CYS A 237 -34.67 -14.70 -7.32
CA CYS A 237 -35.54 -15.12 -8.41
C CYS A 237 -36.92 -15.42 -7.80
N GLY A 238 -37.88 -14.52 -7.99
CA GLY A 238 -39.25 -14.70 -7.51
C GLY A 238 -40.10 -15.38 -8.57
N SER A 239 -40.28 -16.69 -8.45
CA SER A 239 -41.36 -17.42 -9.11
C SER A 239 -42.66 -17.17 -8.34
N ARG A 240 -43.68 -16.61 -8.99
CA ARG A 240 -45.04 -16.49 -8.44
C ARG A 240 -45.87 -17.61 -9.06
N GLU A 241 -46.17 -18.64 -8.28
CA GLU A 241 -47.25 -19.60 -8.58
C GLU A 241 -48.56 -19.12 -7.92
N GLU A 242 -49.64 -19.30 -8.67
CA GLU A 242 -51.02 -18.97 -8.33
C GLU A 242 -51.57 -19.85 -7.21
N LEU A 243 -52.46 -19.30 -6.36
CA LEU A 243 -53.44 -20.09 -5.63
C LEU A 243 -54.81 -19.42 -5.64
N VAL A 244 -55.78 -20.26 -5.97
CA VAL A 244 -57.21 -20.09 -6.20
C VAL A 244 -57.94 -19.67 -4.93
N GLN A 245 -58.90 -18.74 -5.05
CA GLN A 245 -59.84 -18.39 -3.98
C GLN A 245 -61.00 -19.41 -3.94
N GLY A 246 -61.34 -19.86 -2.73
CA GLY A 246 -62.64 -20.42 -2.36
C GLY A 246 -63.46 -19.38 -1.61
#